data_AF-A0A957PAH8-F1
#
_entry.id   AF-A0A957PAH8-F1
#
_cell.length_a   1.000
_cell.length_b   1.000
_cell.length_c   1.000
_cell.angle_alpha   90.00
_cell.angle_beta   90.00
_cell.angle_gamma   90.00
#
_symmetry.space_group_name_H-M   'P 1'
#
loop_
_entity.id
_entity.type
_entity.pdbx_description
1 polymer ?
#
loop_
_entity_poly.entity_id
_entity_poly.type
_entity_poly.pdbx_seq_one_letter_code
_entity_poly.pdbx_strand_id
1 'polypeptide(L)'
;MNVCPKMRMIVSELASKHAINLDKPGAILWLEMKGFDRLRIERLANGCLSVAHVFQTGGHSIPEPDVCFFVNEEEQWIPVNITQSIGGFRAYAELSADGSAIVRYSRKGQTDLALFCEQWAQNLRDQRWLENATRHQLSGNHRFALGQIVATPGVLAALEKTGQTGEEFISRHVSGDWGTLPPEDMQANDDALSRGGRIFSAYILRDGTKIWLITESDRSASTLLLPGDY
;
A
#
# COMPACT_ATOMS: atom_id res chain seq x y z
N MET A 1 15.46 -4.64 -22.64
CA MET A 1 15.48 -3.63 -21.55
C MET A 1 16.35 -4.17 -20.44
N ASN A 2 16.98 -3.31 -19.64
CA ASN A 2 17.78 -3.78 -18.51
C ASN A 2 16.87 -4.29 -17.39
N VAL A 3 17.23 -5.43 -16.82
CA VAL A 3 16.49 -6.07 -15.74
C VAL A 3 17.21 -5.84 -14.40
N CYS A 4 16.49 -5.98 -13.29
CA CYS A 4 17.01 -5.77 -11.94
C CYS A 4 17.02 -7.08 -11.11
N PRO A 5 17.96 -8.01 -11.36
CA PRO A 5 18.02 -9.29 -10.68
C PRO A 5 18.36 -9.17 -9.19
N LYS A 6 19.21 -8.22 -8.77
CA LYS A 6 19.51 -8.02 -7.34
C LYS A 6 18.28 -7.52 -6.61
N MET A 7 17.53 -6.59 -7.20
CA MET A 7 16.30 -6.07 -6.62
C MET A 7 15.24 -7.16 -6.49
N ARG A 8 14.99 -7.90 -7.57
CA ARG A 8 14.07 -9.06 -7.54
C ARG A 8 14.43 -10.00 -6.40
N MET A 9 15.71 -10.37 -6.29
CA MET A 9 16.19 -11.33 -5.31
C MET A 9 15.99 -10.85 -3.87
N ILE A 10 16.42 -9.63 -3.51
CA ILE A 10 16.23 -9.13 -2.13
C ILE A 10 14.75 -8.96 -1.78
N VAL A 11 13.92 -8.48 -2.71
CA VAL A 11 12.49 -8.32 -2.46
C VAL A 11 11.80 -9.67 -2.28
N SER A 12 12.16 -10.67 -3.10
CA SER A 12 11.62 -12.03 -2.97
C SER A 12 12.00 -12.67 -1.63
N GLU A 13 13.25 -12.51 -1.21
CA GLU A 13 13.73 -13.01 0.10
C GLU A 13 13.02 -12.32 1.27
N LEU A 14 12.84 -10.98 1.21
CA LEU A 14 12.07 -10.23 2.21
C LEU A 14 10.61 -10.71 2.26
N ALA A 15 9.95 -10.85 1.11
CA ALA A 15 8.58 -11.34 1.02
C ALA A 15 8.43 -12.75 1.61
N SER A 16 9.34 -13.67 1.25
CA SER A 16 9.37 -15.03 1.77
C SER A 16 9.60 -15.05 3.29
N LYS A 17 10.58 -14.28 3.80
CA LYS A 17 10.87 -14.17 5.25
C LYS A 17 9.63 -13.74 6.04
N HIS A 18 8.80 -12.88 5.46
CA HIS A 18 7.62 -12.30 6.11
C HIS A 18 6.29 -12.93 5.68
N ALA A 19 6.35 -14.08 5.00
CA ALA A 19 5.20 -14.87 4.53
C ALA A 19 4.18 -14.05 3.70
N ILE A 20 4.68 -13.17 2.82
CA ILE A 20 3.87 -12.41 1.87
C ILE A 20 4.02 -13.02 0.48
N ASN A 21 2.88 -13.30 -0.16
CA ASN A 21 2.82 -13.69 -1.57
C ASN A 21 2.57 -12.44 -2.43
N LEU A 22 3.61 -11.94 -3.08
CA LEU A 22 3.56 -10.75 -3.96
C LEU A 22 2.96 -11.01 -5.35
N ASP A 23 2.52 -12.24 -5.64
CA ASP A 23 1.79 -12.57 -6.87
C ASP A 23 0.32 -12.22 -6.80
N LYS A 24 -0.20 -12.04 -5.57
CA LYS A 24 -1.60 -11.63 -5.36
C LYS A 24 -1.76 -10.13 -5.63
N PRO A 25 -2.68 -9.70 -6.50
CA PRO A 25 -3.04 -8.29 -6.63
C PRO A 25 -3.39 -7.67 -5.27
N GLY A 26 -2.83 -6.49 -4.98
CA GLY A 26 -3.01 -5.79 -3.71
C GLY A 26 -2.19 -6.34 -2.54
N ALA A 27 -1.33 -7.35 -2.75
CA ALA A 27 -0.41 -7.80 -1.71
C ALA A 27 0.56 -6.68 -1.34
N ILE A 28 0.70 -6.43 -0.04
CA ILE A 28 1.57 -5.37 0.48
C ILE A 28 2.40 -5.88 1.65
N LEU A 29 3.67 -5.49 1.66
CA LEU A 29 4.62 -5.73 2.73
C LEU A 29 5.19 -4.39 3.19
N TRP A 30 4.96 -4.08 4.47
CA TRP A 30 5.61 -2.98 5.15
C TRP A 30 6.69 -3.52 6.07
N LEU A 31 7.87 -2.90 6.00
CA LEU A 31 9.02 -3.24 6.82
C LEU A 31 9.50 -2.00 7.54
N GLU A 32 9.90 -2.18 8.79
CA GLU A 32 10.56 -1.16 9.59
C GLU A 32 11.92 -1.66 10.09
N MET A 33 12.87 -0.74 10.13
CA MET A 33 14.20 -0.96 10.65
C MET A 33 14.68 0.31 11.36
N LYS A 34 15.15 0.17 12.60
CA LYS A 34 15.56 1.32 13.43
C LYS A 34 16.62 2.14 12.70
N GLY A 35 16.39 3.44 12.58
CA GLY A 35 17.30 4.38 11.92
C GLY A 35 17.10 4.53 10.41
N PHE A 36 16.08 3.89 9.85
CA PHE A 36 15.76 3.98 8.42
C PHE A 36 14.27 4.25 8.21
N ASP A 37 13.96 4.87 7.07
CA ASP A 37 12.59 5.02 6.60
C ASP A 37 12.00 3.65 6.25
N ARG A 38 10.69 3.50 6.47
CA ARG A 38 10.00 2.21 6.24
C ARG A 38 10.16 1.78 4.80
N LEU A 39 10.26 0.48 4.54
CA LEU A 39 10.27 -0.07 3.19
C LEU A 39 8.90 -0.67 2.89
N ARG A 40 8.23 -0.16 1.86
CA ARG A 40 6.96 -0.68 1.32
C ARG A 40 7.24 -1.44 0.04
N ILE A 41 6.67 -2.63 -0.07
CA ILE A 41 6.64 -3.41 -1.31
C ILE A 41 5.18 -3.76 -1.59
N GLU A 42 4.68 -3.43 -2.78
CA GLU A 42 3.26 -3.56 -3.11
C GLU A 42 3.06 -4.12 -4.51
N ARG A 43 2.16 -5.10 -4.66
CA ARG A 43 1.65 -5.58 -5.95
C ARG A 43 0.48 -4.71 -6.40
N LEU A 44 0.73 -3.88 -7.40
CA LEU A 44 -0.25 -2.97 -7.98
C LEU A 44 -1.30 -3.72 -8.83
N ALA A 45 -2.47 -3.09 -9.01
CA ALA A 45 -3.58 -3.67 -9.76
C ALA A 45 -3.26 -3.96 -11.24
N ASN A 46 -2.35 -3.19 -11.83
CA ASN A 46 -1.87 -3.39 -13.21
C ASN A 46 -0.79 -4.48 -13.32
N GLY A 47 -0.52 -5.23 -12.25
CA GLY A 47 0.47 -6.30 -12.24
C GLY A 47 1.91 -5.85 -11.94
N CYS A 48 2.19 -4.54 -11.92
CA CYS A 48 3.50 -4.03 -11.52
C CYS A 48 3.76 -4.23 -10.01
N LEU A 49 5.03 -4.24 -9.64
CA LEU A 49 5.47 -4.20 -8.25
C LEU A 49 6.04 -2.82 -7.94
N SER A 50 5.52 -2.14 -6.93
CA SER A 50 6.10 -0.92 -6.36
C SER A 50 7.04 -1.30 -5.21
N VAL A 51 8.21 -0.68 -5.17
CA VAL A 51 9.14 -0.71 -4.03
C VAL A 51 9.44 0.73 -3.66
N ALA A 52 9.20 1.08 -2.39
CA ALA A 52 9.38 2.45 -1.90
C ALA A 52 9.97 2.49 -0.50
N HIS A 53 10.96 3.36 -0.26
CA HIS A 53 11.14 3.87 1.11
C HIS A 53 10.04 4.88 1.39
N VAL A 54 9.56 4.95 2.62
CA VAL A 54 8.46 5.83 3.03
C VAL A 54 8.83 6.50 4.35
N PHE A 55 9.03 7.82 4.28
CA PHE A 55 9.26 8.62 5.47
C PHE A 55 7.95 9.26 5.93
N GLN A 56 7.88 9.56 7.23
CA GLN A 56 6.73 10.19 7.87
C GLN A 56 7.07 11.64 8.18
N THR A 57 6.34 12.58 7.61
CA THR A 57 6.50 14.01 7.92
C THR A 57 5.15 14.71 8.00
N GLY A 58 4.93 15.52 9.04
CA GLY A 58 3.68 16.26 9.21
C GLY A 58 2.41 15.39 9.24
N GLY A 59 2.51 14.11 9.58
CA GLY A 59 1.38 13.16 9.53
C GLY A 59 1.12 12.56 8.15
N HIS A 60 1.98 12.83 7.16
CA HIS A 60 1.89 12.28 5.82
C HIS A 60 2.96 11.20 5.57
N SER A 61 2.54 10.11 4.94
CA SER A 61 3.41 9.08 4.36
C SER A 61 3.90 9.57 3.00
N ILE A 62 5.20 9.83 2.85
CA ILE A 62 5.78 10.27 1.58
C ILE A 62 6.70 9.16 1.05
N PRO A 63 6.35 8.51 -0.08
CA PRO A 63 7.22 7.50 -0.68
C PRO A 63 8.39 8.18 -1.42
N GLU A 64 9.61 7.79 -1.08
CA GLU A 64 10.84 8.35 -1.63
C GLU A 64 12.03 7.36 -1.53
N PRO A 65 12.60 6.91 -2.65
CA PRO A 65 11.97 6.89 -3.98
C PRO A 65 10.91 5.80 -4.04
N ASP A 66 9.89 5.97 -4.88
CA ASP A 66 8.95 4.91 -5.29
C ASP A 66 9.29 4.45 -6.70
N VAL A 67 9.70 3.19 -6.88
CA VAL A 67 9.99 2.62 -8.21
C VAL A 67 8.97 1.54 -8.52
N CYS A 68 8.35 1.64 -9.70
CA CYS A 68 7.52 0.58 -10.25
C CYS A 68 8.32 -0.33 -11.18
N PHE A 69 8.14 -1.63 -11.00
CA PHE A 69 8.72 -2.69 -11.81
C PHE A 69 7.61 -3.42 -12.57
N PHE A 70 7.75 -3.47 -13.90
CA PHE A 70 7.02 -4.42 -14.72
C PHE A 70 7.67 -5.80 -14.57
N VAL A 71 6.87 -6.82 -14.34
CA VAL A 71 7.31 -8.22 -14.27
C VAL A 71 6.88 -8.88 -15.56
N ASN A 72 7.84 -9.29 -16.39
CA ASN A 72 7.54 -9.97 -17.65
C ASN A 72 7.19 -11.46 -17.45
N GLU A 73 6.86 -12.16 -18.53
CA GLU A 73 6.51 -13.58 -18.51
C GLU A 73 7.66 -14.50 -18.03
N GLU A 74 8.91 -14.04 -18.13
CA GLU A 74 10.10 -14.73 -17.60
C GLU A 74 10.39 -14.34 -16.13
N GLU A 75 9.43 -13.69 -15.47
CA GLU A 75 9.51 -13.15 -14.11
C GLU A 75 10.66 -12.13 -13.91
N GLN A 76 11.17 -11.54 -14.98
CA GLN A 76 12.23 -10.54 -14.89
C GLN A 76 11.64 -9.18 -14.53
N TRP A 77 12.31 -8.48 -13.62
CA TRP A 77 11.88 -7.17 -13.14
C TRP A 77 12.51 -6.08 -13.97
N ILE A 78 11.67 -5.30 -14.65
CA ILE A 78 12.07 -4.17 -15.49
C ILE A 78 11.54 -2.91 -14.83
N PRO A 79 12.38 -1.98 -14.34
CA PRO A 79 11.89 -0.75 -13.76
C PRO A 79 11.36 0.17 -14.86
N VAL A 80 10.15 0.69 -14.66
CA VAL A 80 9.41 1.45 -15.68
C VAL A 80 9.21 2.92 -15.34
N ASN A 81 9.06 3.25 -14.06
CA ASN A 81 8.94 4.63 -13.59
C ASN A 81 9.49 4.78 -12.17
N ILE A 82 9.75 6.03 -11.80
CA ILE A 82 10.16 6.44 -10.47
C ILE A 82 9.42 7.73 -10.07
N THR A 83 9.00 7.81 -8.81
CA THR A 83 8.47 9.02 -8.18
C THR A 83 9.41 9.44 -7.05
N GLN A 84 9.77 10.73 -7.02
CA GLN A 84 10.62 11.32 -5.98
C GLN A 84 9.99 12.65 -5.53
N SER A 85 10.08 12.96 -4.24
CA SER A 85 9.54 14.20 -3.69
C SER A 85 10.32 15.41 -4.22
N ILE A 86 11.65 15.28 -4.32
CA ILE A 86 12.54 16.24 -4.96
C ILE A 86 12.96 15.69 -6.32
N GLY A 87 12.20 16.04 -7.37
CA GLY A 87 12.48 15.61 -8.74
C GLY A 87 11.25 15.23 -9.56
N GLY A 88 10.10 15.05 -8.88
CA GLY A 88 8.81 14.75 -9.48
C GLY A 88 8.69 13.30 -10.00
N PHE A 89 7.59 13.04 -10.70
CA PHE A 89 7.37 11.78 -11.40
C PHE A 89 8.20 11.71 -12.69
N ARG A 90 8.85 10.58 -12.92
CA ARG A 90 9.57 10.29 -14.18
C ARG A 90 9.25 8.86 -14.64
N ALA A 91 8.59 8.75 -15.78
CA ALA A 91 8.41 7.48 -16.48
C ALA A 91 9.49 7.31 -17.56
N TYR A 92 10.17 6.16 -17.56
CA TYR A 92 11.17 5.80 -18.57
C TYR A 92 10.71 4.66 -19.48
N ALA A 93 9.63 3.98 -19.11
CA ALA A 93 8.88 3.08 -19.96
C ALA A 93 7.37 3.34 -19.80
N GLU A 94 6.64 3.12 -20.89
CA GLU A 94 5.19 3.26 -21.00
C GLU A 94 4.60 1.87 -21.17
N LEU A 95 3.58 1.56 -20.36
CA LEU A 95 2.85 0.30 -20.44
C LEU A 95 1.67 0.44 -21.41
N SER A 96 1.23 -0.68 -21.96
CA SER A 96 -0.06 -0.81 -22.63
C SER A 96 -1.20 -0.43 -21.68
N ALA A 97 -2.37 -0.08 -22.23
CA ALA A 97 -3.52 0.37 -21.45
C ALA A 97 -4.01 -0.67 -20.42
N ASP A 98 -3.81 -1.95 -20.71
CA ASP A 98 -4.11 -3.09 -19.83
C ASP A 98 -2.94 -3.46 -18.89
N GLY A 99 -1.80 -2.76 -18.97
CA GLY A 99 -0.62 -3.02 -18.15
C GLY A 99 0.18 -4.27 -18.52
N SER A 100 -0.23 -5.00 -19.57
CA SER A 100 0.33 -6.32 -19.92
C SER A 100 1.68 -6.27 -20.64
N ALA A 101 2.04 -5.13 -21.25
CA ALA A 101 3.26 -5.00 -22.03
C ALA A 101 3.88 -3.61 -21.92
N ILE A 102 5.19 -3.52 -22.12
CA ILE A 102 5.88 -2.24 -22.34
C ILE A 102 5.79 -1.88 -23.82
N VAL A 103 5.14 -0.76 -24.15
CA VAL A 103 4.91 -0.32 -25.53
C VAL A 103 5.97 0.67 -26.03
N ARG A 104 6.59 1.42 -25.12
CA ARG A 104 7.63 2.41 -25.45
C ARG A 104 8.58 2.61 -24.27
N TYR A 105 9.85 2.92 -24.53
CA TYR A 105 10.79 3.27 -23.46
C TYR A 105 11.95 4.16 -23.93
N SER A 106 12.51 4.93 -23.01
CA SER A 106 13.75 5.69 -23.18
C SER A 106 14.94 4.80 -22.85
N ARG A 107 15.78 4.46 -23.85
CA ARG A 107 16.92 3.56 -23.62
C ARG A 107 17.88 4.07 -22.54
N LYS A 108 18.24 5.36 -22.58
CA LYS A 108 19.12 5.97 -21.59
C LYS A 108 18.47 6.00 -20.21
N GLY A 109 17.26 6.54 -20.11
CA GLY A 109 16.56 6.66 -18.82
C GLY A 109 16.27 5.31 -18.16
N GLN A 110 15.90 4.31 -18.96
CA GLN A 110 15.67 2.94 -18.47
C GLN A 110 16.97 2.28 -18.01
N THR A 111 18.10 2.55 -18.66
CA THR A 111 19.43 2.08 -18.22
C THR A 111 19.83 2.73 -16.89
N ASP A 112 19.68 4.05 -16.80
CA ASP A 112 20.02 4.80 -15.58
C ASP A 112 19.15 4.36 -14.39
N LEU A 113 17.85 4.16 -14.61
CA LEU A 113 16.94 3.68 -13.57
C LEU A 113 17.25 2.23 -13.15
N ALA A 114 17.57 1.34 -14.09
CA ALA A 114 17.97 -0.04 -13.75
C ALA A 114 19.27 -0.07 -12.93
N LEU A 115 20.25 0.76 -13.27
CA LEU A 115 21.49 0.90 -12.50
C LEU A 115 21.21 1.41 -11.08
N PHE A 116 20.36 2.43 -10.95
CA PHE A 116 19.91 2.93 -9.66
C PHE A 116 19.27 1.82 -8.81
N CYS A 117 18.35 1.03 -9.38
CA CYS A 117 17.66 -0.05 -8.66
C CYS A 117 18.63 -1.15 -8.22
N GLU A 118 19.58 -1.53 -9.06
CA GLU A 118 20.58 -2.55 -8.70
C GLU A 118 21.54 -2.06 -7.59
N GLN A 119 21.89 -0.77 -7.60
CA GLN A 119 22.65 -0.16 -6.51
C GLN A 119 21.82 -0.05 -5.22
N TRP A 120 20.54 0.31 -5.32
CA TRP A 120 19.63 0.36 -4.18
C TRP A 120 19.46 -1.02 -3.54
N ALA A 121 19.27 -2.07 -4.35
CA ALA A 121 19.22 -3.45 -3.87
C ALA A 121 20.51 -3.87 -3.15
N GLN A 122 21.68 -3.42 -3.62
CA GLN A 122 22.95 -3.64 -2.93
C GLN A 122 22.97 -2.91 -1.58
N ASN A 123 22.53 -1.65 -1.54
CA ASN A 123 22.47 -0.89 -0.29
C ASN A 123 21.53 -1.55 0.73
N LEU A 124 20.37 -2.07 0.31
CA LEU A 124 19.44 -2.79 1.20
C LEU A 124 20.11 -4.04 1.81
N ARG A 125 20.94 -4.76 1.04
CA ARG A 125 21.75 -5.87 1.56
C ARG A 125 22.82 -5.40 2.54
N ASP A 126 23.59 -4.39 2.17
CA ASP A 126 24.71 -3.89 2.96
C ASP A 126 24.24 -3.27 4.29
N GLN A 127 23.05 -2.65 4.29
CA GLN A 127 22.34 -2.15 5.48
C GLN A 127 21.67 -3.27 6.29
N ARG A 128 21.72 -4.52 5.81
CA ARG A 128 21.22 -5.72 6.48
C ARG A 128 19.71 -5.70 6.73
N TRP A 129 18.95 -5.23 5.74
CA TRP A 129 17.48 -5.26 5.78
C TRP A 129 16.95 -6.69 5.91
N LEU A 130 17.57 -7.65 5.23
CA LEU A 130 17.15 -9.05 5.28
C LEU A 130 17.22 -9.64 6.69
N GLU A 131 18.17 -9.21 7.51
CA GLU A 131 18.33 -9.70 8.87
C GLU A 131 17.52 -8.87 9.86
N ASN A 132 17.65 -7.54 9.79
CA ASN A 132 17.22 -6.65 10.86
C ASN A 132 15.85 -6.02 10.64
N ALA A 133 15.32 -6.03 9.41
CA ALA A 133 13.98 -5.51 9.17
C ALA A 133 12.94 -6.43 9.80
N THR A 134 11.97 -5.80 10.46
CA THR A 134 10.80 -6.46 11.01
C THR A 134 9.59 -6.05 10.20
N ARG A 135 8.59 -6.94 10.15
CA ARG A 135 7.32 -6.60 9.52
C ARG A 135 6.69 -5.48 10.33
N HIS A 136 6.56 -4.32 9.72
CA HIS A 136 5.71 -3.28 10.25
C HIS A 136 4.28 -3.79 10.08
N GLN A 137 3.74 -4.35 11.15
CA GLN A 137 2.30 -4.46 11.25
C GLN A 137 1.79 -3.03 11.31
N LEU A 138 1.04 -2.60 10.28
CA LEU A 138 0.15 -1.46 10.45
C LEU A 138 -0.57 -1.71 11.77
N SER A 139 -0.30 -0.88 12.77
CA SER A 139 -0.56 -1.21 14.17
C SER A 139 -2.04 -1.53 14.36
N GLY A 140 -2.35 -2.82 14.50
CA GLY A 140 -3.70 -3.31 14.77
C GLY A 140 -3.75 -4.82 14.56
N ASN A 141 -4.16 -5.57 15.59
CA ASN A 141 -4.67 -6.92 15.40
C ASN A 141 -5.83 -6.84 14.41
N HIS A 142 -5.60 -7.12 13.13
CA HIS A 142 -6.67 -7.14 12.14
C HIS A 142 -7.65 -8.27 12.50
N ARG A 143 -8.83 -7.90 13.02
CA ARG A 143 -9.85 -8.83 13.48
C ARG A 143 -10.58 -9.51 12.30
N PHE A 144 -10.46 -8.95 11.10
CA PHE A 144 -11.11 -9.43 9.87
C PHE A 144 -10.38 -8.93 8.61
N ALA A 145 -10.69 -9.51 7.45
CA ALA A 145 -10.20 -9.04 6.15
C ALA A 145 -11.04 -7.87 5.62
N LEU A 146 -10.40 -6.91 4.97
CA LEU A 146 -11.07 -5.72 4.41
C LEU A 146 -11.51 -5.90 2.94
N GLY A 147 -10.96 -6.87 2.22
CA GLY A 147 -11.23 -7.01 0.79
C GLY A 147 -10.76 -5.79 -0.01
N GLN A 148 -11.47 -5.45 -1.09
CA GLN A 148 -11.20 -4.27 -1.90
C GLN A 148 -11.57 -2.99 -1.15
N ILE A 149 -10.61 -2.11 -0.94
CA ILE A 149 -10.85 -0.82 -0.29
C ILE A 149 -11.24 0.22 -1.34
N VAL A 150 -12.39 0.86 -1.16
CA VAL A 150 -12.89 1.94 -2.01
C VAL A 150 -13.35 3.12 -1.16
N ALA A 151 -13.44 4.30 -1.77
CA ALA A 151 -13.88 5.51 -1.11
C ALA A 151 -14.75 6.35 -2.04
N THR A 152 -15.78 7.00 -1.50
CA THR A 152 -16.58 7.97 -2.27
C THR A 152 -15.79 9.26 -2.50
N PRO A 153 -16.05 9.99 -3.61
CA PRO A 153 -15.42 11.28 -3.83
C PRO A 153 -15.65 12.28 -2.69
N GLY A 154 -16.84 12.24 -2.07
CA GLY A 154 -17.20 13.09 -0.95
C GLY A 154 -16.30 12.88 0.27
N VAL A 155 -16.03 11.62 0.66
CA VAL A 155 -15.16 11.34 1.80
C VAL A 155 -13.70 11.68 1.51
N LEU A 156 -13.23 11.47 0.27
CA LEU A 156 -11.87 11.83 -0.13
C LEU A 156 -11.61 13.34 0.00
N ALA A 157 -12.56 14.16 -0.46
CA ALA A 157 -12.49 15.61 -0.31
C ALA A 157 -12.52 16.06 1.16
N ALA A 158 -13.31 15.38 2.01
CA ALA A 158 -13.37 15.69 3.45
C ALA A 158 -12.06 15.33 4.19
N LEU A 159 -11.46 14.20 3.83
CA LEU A 159 -10.16 13.77 4.36
C LEU A 159 -9.05 14.74 3.95
N GLU A 160 -9.01 15.15 2.69
CA GLU A 160 -8.06 16.14 2.17
C GLU A 160 -8.19 17.48 2.91
N LYS A 161 -9.41 18.00 3.05
CA LYS A 161 -9.70 19.26 3.75
C LYS A 161 -9.21 19.27 5.21
N THR A 162 -9.24 18.12 5.87
CA THR A 162 -8.85 17.98 7.29
C THR A 162 -7.40 17.54 7.49
N GLY A 163 -6.67 17.26 6.40
CA GLY A 163 -5.30 16.74 6.45
C GLY A 163 -5.24 15.38 7.16
N GLN A 164 -6.25 14.54 6.98
CA GLN A 164 -6.33 13.19 7.51
C GLN A 164 -6.34 12.18 6.36
N THR A 165 -5.90 10.95 6.60
CA THR A 165 -5.85 9.90 5.58
C THR A 165 -6.88 8.82 5.86
N GLY A 166 -7.33 8.13 4.80
CA GLY A 166 -8.21 6.96 4.97
C GLY A 166 -7.55 5.85 5.79
N GLU A 167 -6.23 5.70 5.68
CA GLU A 167 -5.43 4.69 6.41
C GLU A 167 -5.63 4.78 7.92
N GLU A 168 -5.75 5.99 8.48
CA GLU A 168 -6.01 6.23 9.90
C GLU A 168 -7.28 5.49 10.36
N PHE A 169 -8.36 5.62 9.60
CA PHE A 169 -9.67 5.07 9.94
C PHE A 169 -9.82 3.60 9.55
N ILE A 170 -9.13 3.17 8.49
CA ILE A 170 -9.06 1.77 8.08
C ILE A 170 -8.38 0.93 9.17
N SER A 171 -7.24 1.41 9.68
CA SER A 171 -6.50 0.72 10.75
C SER A 171 -7.36 0.56 12.02
N ARG A 172 -8.11 1.61 12.38
CA ARG A 172 -9.06 1.58 13.49
C ARG A 172 -10.18 0.56 13.26
N HIS A 173 -10.78 0.57 12.07
CA HIS A 173 -11.90 -0.33 11.75
C HIS A 173 -11.49 -1.79 11.82
N VAL A 174 -10.37 -2.13 11.18
CA VAL A 174 -9.90 -3.52 11.14
C VAL A 174 -9.39 -4.01 12.50
N SER A 175 -8.97 -3.12 13.39
CA SER A 175 -8.57 -3.46 14.76
C SER A 175 -9.73 -3.59 15.74
N GLY A 176 -10.96 -3.28 15.32
CA GLY A 176 -12.15 -3.33 16.17
C GLY A 176 -12.44 -2.06 16.94
N ASP A 177 -11.82 -0.93 16.60
CA ASP A 177 -12.27 0.38 17.03
C ASP A 177 -13.46 0.79 16.15
N TRP A 178 -14.66 0.73 16.73
CA TRP A 178 -15.91 1.05 16.05
C TRP A 178 -16.21 2.56 16.02
N GLY A 179 -15.36 3.38 16.63
CA GLY A 179 -15.47 4.83 16.67
C GLY A 179 -16.63 5.31 17.54
N THR A 180 -17.56 6.05 16.94
CA THR A 180 -18.65 6.78 17.60
C THR A 180 -20.00 6.06 17.52
N LEU A 181 -19.97 4.74 17.32
CA LEU A 181 -21.19 3.92 17.35
C LEU A 181 -21.75 3.79 18.77
N PRO A 182 -23.08 3.63 18.90
CA PRO A 182 -23.67 3.26 20.18
C PRO A 182 -23.32 1.81 20.54
N PRO A 183 -23.37 1.43 21.83
CA PRO A 183 -22.93 0.11 22.30
C PRO A 183 -23.62 -1.07 21.61
N GLU A 184 -24.89 -0.95 21.25
CA GLU A 184 -25.65 -1.97 20.54
C GLU A 184 -25.07 -2.27 19.14
N ASP A 185 -24.65 -1.25 18.39
CA ASP A 185 -24.07 -1.41 17.07
C ASP A 185 -22.63 -1.93 17.16
N MET A 186 -21.91 -1.54 18.20
CA MET A 186 -20.59 -2.10 18.53
C MET A 186 -20.70 -3.61 18.79
N GLN A 187 -21.68 -4.03 19.59
CA GLN A 187 -21.94 -5.45 19.85
C GLN A 187 -22.36 -6.19 18.57
N ALA A 188 -23.16 -5.56 17.70
CA ALA A 188 -23.53 -6.14 16.42
C ALA A 188 -22.31 -6.42 15.53
N ASN A 189 -21.30 -5.52 15.52
CA ASN A 189 -20.03 -5.80 14.84
C ASN A 189 -19.30 -6.99 15.46
N ASP A 190 -19.21 -7.07 16.79
CA ASP A 190 -18.53 -8.16 17.47
C ASP A 190 -19.19 -9.53 17.19
N ASP A 191 -20.52 -9.56 17.13
CA ASP A 191 -21.27 -10.74 16.72
C ASP A 191 -21.01 -11.08 15.25
N ALA A 192 -20.97 -10.07 14.37
CA ALA A 192 -20.73 -10.24 12.93
C ALA A 192 -19.32 -10.76 12.61
N LEU A 193 -18.34 -10.55 13.51
CA LEU A 193 -17.01 -11.15 13.37
C LEU A 193 -17.03 -12.67 13.50
N SER A 194 -17.91 -13.21 14.36
CA SER A 194 -17.99 -14.66 14.61
C SER A 194 -19.06 -15.35 13.76
N ARG A 195 -20.17 -14.65 13.47
CA ARG A 195 -21.37 -15.22 12.83
C ARG A 195 -21.51 -14.81 11.37
N GLY A 196 -20.59 -14.01 10.86
CA GLY A 196 -20.73 -13.36 9.56
C GLY A 196 -21.71 -12.18 9.64
N GLY A 197 -21.78 -11.40 8.57
CA GLY A 197 -22.54 -10.15 8.54
C GLY A 197 -21.65 -8.94 8.33
N ARG A 198 -22.25 -7.84 7.90
CA ARG A 198 -21.54 -6.60 7.58
C ARG A 198 -20.96 -5.95 8.84
N ILE A 199 -19.78 -5.35 8.72
CA ILE A 199 -19.14 -4.59 9.81
C ILE A 199 -19.24 -3.11 9.48
N PHE A 200 -19.53 -2.30 10.48
CA PHE A 200 -19.77 -0.88 10.34
C PHE A 200 -18.96 -0.09 11.38
N SER A 201 -18.25 0.96 10.97
CA SER A 201 -17.64 1.94 11.89
C SER A 201 -18.09 3.34 11.53
N ALA A 202 -18.14 4.24 12.52
CA ALA A 202 -18.36 5.66 12.30
C ALA A 202 -17.31 6.51 13.00
N TYR A 203 -16.68 7.44 12.28
CA TYR A 203 -15.65 8.32 12.81
C TYR A 203 -16.00 9.79 12.61
N ILE A 204 -15.35 10.65 13.40
CA ILE A 204 -15.48 12.10 13.33
C ILE A 204 -14.11 12.66 12.92
N LEU A 205 -14.08 13.41 11.83
CA LEU A 205 -12.90 14.13 11.37
C LEU A 205 -12.62 15.34 12.28
N ARG A 206 -11.43 15.94 12.14
CA ARG A 206 -11.00 17.11 12.92
C ARG A 206 -11.96 18.30 12.83
N ASP A 207 -12.69 18.46 11.73
CA ASP A 207 -13.67 19.54 11.55
C ASP A 207 -15.10 19.17 12.00
N GLY A 208 -15.28 18.01 12.64
CA GLY A 208 -16.57 17.51 13.11
C GLY A 208 -17.36 16.71 12.06
N THR A 209 -16.86 16.60 10.82
CA THR A 209 -17.52 15.81 9.77
C THR A 209 -17.56 14.33 10.14
N LYS A 210 -18.74 13.71 10.03
CA LYS A 210 -18.90 12.26 10.25
C LYS A 210 -18.61 11.49 8.97
N ILE A 211 -17.83 10.42 9.09
CA ILE A 211 -17.56 9.46 8.01
C ILE A 211 -17.93 8.05 8.45
N TRP A 212 -18.25 7.19 7.49
CA TRP A 212 -18.53 5.78 7.71
C TRP A 212 -17.47 4.93 7.01
N LEU A 213 -17.22 3.76 7.60
CA LEU A 213 -16.44 2.69 6.99
C LEU A 213 -17.20 1.37 7.14
N ILE A 214 -17.51 0.76 6.01
CA ILE A 214 -18.39 -0.41 5.93
C ILE A 214 -17.64 -1.54 5.26
N THR A 215 -17.57 -2.71 5.90
CA THR A 215 -17.03 -3.93 5.30
C THR A 215 -18.14 -4.92 5.04
N GLU A 216 -18.29 -5.35 3.79
CA GLU A 216 -19.34 -6.26 3.35
C GLU A 216 -19.33 -7.59 4.09
N SER A 217 -20.49 -8.24 4.14
CA SER A 217 -20.69 -9.46 4.94
C SER A 217 -19.79 -10.63 4.54
N ASP A 218 -19.40 -10.69 3.27
CA ASP A 218 -18.47 -11.66 2.69
C ASP A 218 -17.00 -11.19 2.70
N ARG A 219 -16.74 -9.99 3.27
CA ARG A 219 -15.42 -9.33 3.30
C ARG A 219 -14.83 -9.08 1.91
N SER A 220 -15.67 -8.98 0.88
CA SER A 220 -15.23 -8.70 -0.50
C SER A 220 -14.75 -7.27 -0.68
N ALA A 221 -15.32 -6.31 0.05
CA ALA A 221 -14.98 -4.89 -0.04
C ALA A 221 -15.17 -4.15 1.28
N SER A 222 -14.41 -3.06 1.45
CA SER A 222 -14.55 -2.04 2.47
C SER A 222 -14.70 -0.66 1.83
N THR A 223 -15.78 0.05 2.14
CA THR A 223 -16.09 1.35 1.57
C THR A 223 -16.00 2.44 2.63
N LEU A 224 -15.17 3.47 2.40
CA LEU A 224 -15.22 4.73 3.13
C LEU A 224 -16.19 5.68 2.44
N LEU A 225 -17.07 6.33 3.19
CA LEU A 225 -18.07 7.23 2.62
C LEU A 225 -18.59 8.26 3.61
N LEU A 226 -19.21 9.32 3.11
CA LEU A 226 -20.05 10.19 3.94
C LEU A 226 -21.40 9.52 4.21
N PRO A 227 -22.08 9.81 5.33
CA PRO A 227 -23.44 9.32 5.56
C PRO A 227 -24.45 9.66 4.46
N GLY A 228 -24.24 10.77 3.74
CA GLY A 228 -25.10 11.20 2.63
C GLY A 228 -24.79 10.52 1.29
N ASP A 229 -23.69 9.76 1.19
CA ASP A 229 -23.32 9.01 -0.01
C ASP A 229 -23.82 7.55 0.02
N TYR A 230 -24.44 7.13 1.14
CA TYR A 230 -25.03 5.80 1.35
C TYR A 230 -26.51 5.78 0.93
#